data_AF-A0A851J7Q3-F1
#
_entry.id   AF-A0A851J7Q3-F1
#
_cell.length_a   1.000
_cell.length_b   1.000
_cell.length_c   1.000
_cell.angle_alpha   90.00
_cell.angle_beta   90.00
_cell.angle_gamma   90.00
#
_symmetry.space_group_name_H-M   'P 1'
#
loop_
_entity.id
_entity.type
_entity.pdbx_description
1 polymer ?
#
loop_
_entity_poly.entity_id
_entity_poly.type
_entity_poly.pdbx_seq_one_letter_code
_entity_poly.pdbx_strand_id
1 'polypeptide(L)'
;RRQVLEASQQLTDIINSEPSAEGPQPSPEPAPAAQEDSAPHCLWVDKFAPRRYMELLSDDYTNRCLLKWLKLWDTVVFGKDTAGRKAKPGPAAHAPLSHAKEHPSRWKTKVQLTEEILEAELDQHKRPKYKVALLCGPPGLGKTTLAHVIARHAGYNAVEMNA
;
A
#
# COMPACT_ATOMS: atom_id res chain seq x y z
N ARG A 1 -44.86 8.67 9.49
CA ARG A 1 -44.63 8.20 8.10
C ARG A 1 -44.77 9.31 7.06
N ARG A 2 -45.85 10.12 7.07
CA ARG A 2 -46.04 11.21 6.10
C ARG A 2 -44.98 12.33 6.19
N GLN A 3 -44.65 12.78 7.40
CA GLN A 3 -43.59 13.77 7.64
C GLN A 3 -42.18 13.30 7.22
N VAL A 4 -41.90 11.99 7.32
CA VAL A 4 -40.60 11.42 6.94
C VAL A 4 -40.45 11.40 5.41
N LEU A 5 -41.54 11.16 4.69
CA LEU A 5 -41.56 11.21 3.23
C LEU A 5 -41.43 12.65 2.70
N GLU A 6 -42.10 13.62 3.34
CA GLU A 6 -41.94 15.05 3.00
C GLU A 6 -40.52 15.54 3.24
N ALA A 7 -39.91 15.16 4.38
CA ALA A 7 -38.52 15.51 4.66
C ALA A 7 -37.55 14.89 3.65
N SER A 8 -37.79 13.65 3.22
CA SER A 8 -36.98 12.99 2.18
C SER A 8 -37.13 13.67 0.81
N GLN A 9 -38.33 14.13 0.46
CA GLN A 9 -38.60 14.80 -0.80
C GLN A 9 -37.91 16.17 -0.84
N GLN A 10 -38.02 16.95 0.24
CA GLN A 10 -37.37 18.25 0.37
C GLN A 10 -35.84 18.15 0.29
N LEU A 11 -35.23 17.15 0.94
CA LEU A 11 -33.79 16.92 0.82
C LEU A 11 -33.38 16.54 -0.60
N THR A 12 -34.22 15.78 -1.31
CA THR A 12 -33.95 15.40 -2.71
C THR A 12 -34.01 16.60 -3.65
N ASP A 13 -34.98 17.50 -3.43
CA ASP A 13 -35.11 18.71 -4.23
C ASP A 13 -33.95 19.69 -3.97
N ILE A 14 -33.48 19.79 -2.73
CA ILE A 14 -32.31 20.62 -2.36
C ILE A 14 -31.02 20.09 -2.99
N ILE A 15 -30.82 18.77 -3.00
CA ILE A 15 -29.62 18.14 -3.60
C ILE A 15 -29.63 18.25 -5.12
N ASN A 16 -30.81 18.17 -5.74
CA ASN A 16 -30.95 18.30 -7.19
C ASN A 16 -30.94 19.77 -7.66
N SER A 17 -31.07 20.73 -6.74
CA SER A 17 -30.91 22.16 -7.01
C SER A 17 -29.50 22.64 -6.68
N GLU A 18 -28.50 22.22 -7.47
CA GLU A 18 -27.23 22.95 -7.57
C GLU A 18 -27.24 23.85 -8.83
N PRO A 19 -26.46 24.94 -8.84
CA PRO A 19 -26.84 26.19 -9.48
C PRO A 19 -26.73 26.10 -10.99
N SER A 20 -27.79 26.52 -11.68
CA SER A 20 -27.70 26.79 -13.11
C SER A 20 -26.68 27.90 -13.34
N ALA A 21 -25.59 27.53 -14.02
CA ALA A 21 -24.66 28.47 -14.60
C ALA A 21 -25.39 29.25 -15.72
N GLU A 22 -25.89 30.44 -15.39
CA GLU A 22 -26.27 31.44 -16.41
C GLU A 22 -25.05 32.33 -16.71
N GLY A 23 -24.72 32.41 -18.00
CA GLY A 23 -23.74 33.35 -18.56
C GLY A 23 -24.29 34.79 -18.66
N PRO A 24 -23.43 35.77 -19.02
CA PRO A 24 -23.41 37.09 -18.38
C PRO A 24 -24.29 38.16 -19.05
N GLN A 25 -24.93 39.00 -18.21
CA GLN A 25 -25.41 40.35 -18.56
C GLN A 25 -24.58 41.39 -17.78
N PRO A 26 -24.17 42.53 -18.38
CA PRO A 26 -23.18 43.42 -17.79
C PRO A 26 -23.79 44.54 -16.95
N SER A 27 -23.03 44.98 -15.93
CA SER A 27 -23.06 46.26 -15.18
C SER A 27 -23.55 46.18 -13.72
N PRO A 28 -23.11 47.11 -12.86
CA PRO A 28 -21.75 47.40 -12.41
C PRO A 28 -21.56 46.99 -10.93
N GLU A 29 -20.30 46.86 -10.51
CA GLU A 29 -19.81 46.51 -9.16
C GLU A 29 -20.69 46.90 -7.95
N PRO A 30 -20.71 46.00 -6.95
CA PRO A 30 -20.45 46.44 -5.59
C PRO A 30 -19.42 45.53 -4.88
N ALA A 31 -18.32 46.14 -4.42
CA ALA A 31 -17.46 45.84 -3.25
C ALA A 31 -16.94 44.39 -3.01
N PRO A 32 -15.71 44.22 -2.47
CA PRO A 32 -15.08 42.90 -2.39
C PRO A 32 -15.81 42.05 -1.35
N ALA A 33 -16.61 41.10 -1.82
CA ALA A 33 -17.09 40.00 -1.00
C ALA A 33 -15.87 39.29 -0.43
N ALA A 34 -15.87 39.14 0.89
CA ALA A 34 -14.87 38.39 1.63
C ALA A 34 -14.60 37.06 0.91
N GLN A 35 -13.31 36.74 0.75
CA GLN A 35 -12.86 35.41 0.39
C GLN A 35 -13.49 34.41 1.35
N GLU A 36 -14.58 33.76 0.94
CA GLU A 36 -14.94 32.47 1.50
C GLU A 36 -13.79 31.55 1.12
N ASP A 37 -13.01 31.15 2.13
CA ASP A 37 -11.98 30.13 2.05
C ASP A 37 -12.53 28.98 1.20
N SER A 38 -12.03 28.85 -0.03
CA SER A 38 -12.36 27.73 -0.88
C SER A 38 -11.76 26.49 -0.21
N ALA A 39 -12.54 25.86 0.67
CA ALA A 39 -12.18 24.57 1.22
C ALA A 39 -11.82 23.70 0.01
N PRO A 40 -10.59 23.17 -0.08
CA PRO A 40 -10.19 22.41 -1.25
C PRO A 40 -11.22 21.29 -1.43
N HIS A 41 -11.86 21.26 -2.61
CA HIS A 41 -12.72 20.17 -3.06
C HIS A 41 -11.85 18.90 -3.15
N CYS A 42 -11.58 18.30 -2.01
CA CYS A 42 -10.73 17.14 -1.83
C CYS A 42 -11.63 15.98 -1.43
N LEU A 43 -11.54 14.88 -2.17
CA LEU A 43 -12.32 13.69 -1.87
C LEU A 43 -11.89 13.15 -0.50
N TRP A 44 -12.83 12.56 0.25
CA TRP A 44 -12.49 11.93 1.53
C TRP A 44 -11.44 10.83 1.37
N VAL A 45 -11.46 10.13 0.23
CA VAL A 45 -10.44 9.11 -0.09
C VAL A 45 -9.03 9.69 -0.16
N ASP A 46 -8.88 10.95 -0.57
CA ASP A 46 -7.58 11.63 -0.62
C ASP A 46 -7.23 12.26 0.74
N LYS A 47 -8.22 12.89 1.39
CA LYS A 47 -8.07 13.51 2.71
C LYS A 47 -7.62 12.50 3.76
N PHE A 48 -8.16 11.29 3.70
CA PHE A 48 -7.87 10.19 4.64
C PHE A 48 -7.02 9.08 4.02
N ALA A 49 -6.39 9.32 2.86
CA ALA A 49 -5.43 8.39 2.30
C ALA A 49 -4.28 8.16 3.30
N PRO A 50 -3.93 6.90 3.63
CA PRO A 50 -2.86 6.62 4.57
C PRO A 50 -1.53 7.08 3.99
N ARG A 51 -0.79 7.84 4.78
CA ARG A 51 0.53 8.41 4.42
C ARG A 51 1.66 7.68 5.12
N ARG A 52 1.37 7.01 6.24
CA ARG A 52 2.34 6.33 7.09
C ARG A 52 1.99 4.86 7.24
N TYR A 53 3.00 4.04 7.50
CA TYR A 53 2.85 2.59 7.69
C TYR A 53 1.79 2.24 8.76
N MET A 54 1.76 2.97 9.88
CA MET A 54 0.81 2.73 10.98
C MET A 54 -0.64 3.12 10.65
N GLU A 55 -0.90 3.79 9.53
CA GLU A 55 -2.26 4.17 9.08
C GLU A 55 -2.85 3.12 8.12
N LEU A 56 -2.08 2.09 7.75
CA LEU A 56 -2.55 1.01 6.88
C LEU A 56 -3.56 0.14 7.62
N LEU A 57 -4.74 -0.03 7.03
CA LEU A 57 -5.80 -0.91 7.52
C LEU A 57 -5.79 -2.30 6.86
N SER A 58 -4.80 -2.55 5.99
CA SER A 58 -4.54 -3.86 5.38
C SER A 58 -4.02 -4.85 6.42
N ASP A 59 -4.17 -6.16 6.16
CA ASP A 59 -3.64 -7.23 7.00
C ASP A 59 -2.16 -7.00 7.36
N ASP A 60 -1.88 -6.94 8.67
CA ASP A 60 -0.55 -6.64 9.21
C ASP A 60 0.52 -7.63 8.74
N TYR A 61 0.16 -8.92 8.59
CA TYR A 61 1.10 -9.92 8.11
C TYR A 61 1.55 -9.60 6.69
N THR A 62 0.61 -9.28 5.79
CA THR A 62 0.89 -8.86 4.41
C THR A 62 1.77 -7.61 4.37
N ASN A 63 1.47 -6.60 5.21
CA ASN A 63 2.26 -5.37 5.30
C ASN A 63 3.71 -5.68 5.72
N ARG A 64 3.89 -6.50 6.76
CA ARG A 64 5.22 -6.94 7.22
C ARG A 64 5.96 -7.77 6.17
N CYS A 65 5.28 -8.65 5.45
CA CYS A 65 5.89 -9.46 4.40
C CYS A 65 6.42 -8.60 3.25
N LEU A 66 5.63 -7.63 2.77
CA LEU A 66 6.08 -6.74 1.70
C LEU A 66 7.23 -5.85 2.17
N LEU A 67 7.14 -5.28 3.38
CA LEU A 67 8.22 -4.47 3.95
C LEU A 67 9.51 -5.30 4.10
N LYS A 68 9.40 -6.52 4.64
CA LYS A 68 10.54 -7.44 4.80
C LYS A 68 11.16 -7.77 3.44
N TRP A 69 10.36 -8.10 2.44
CA TRP A 69 10.84 -8.35 1.07
C TRP A 69 11.57 -7.13 0.50
N LEU A 70 11.02 -5.92 0.67
CA LEU A 70 11.67 -4.70 0.20
C LEU A 70 13.01 -4.46 0.92
N LYS A 71 13.08 -4.72 2.24
CA LYS A 71 14.30 -4.60 3.04
C LYS A 71 15.42 -5.56 2.64
N LEU A 72 15.09 -6.67 1.97
CA LEU A 72 16.12 -7.54 1.39
C LEU A 72 16.91 -6.86 0.27
N TRP A 73 16.40 -5.78 -0.34
CA TRP A 73 17.10 -4.99 -1.35
C TRP A 73 18.02 -3.92 -0.78
N ASP A 74 17.94 -3.62 0.53
CA ASP A 74 18.65 -2.48 1.14
C ASP A 74 20.17 -2.52 0.93
N THR A 75 20.77 -3.72 0.92
CA THR A 75 22.22 -3.88 0.70
C THR A 75 22.66 -3.38 -0.66
N VAL A 76 21.91 -3.70 -1.73
CA VAL A 76 22.30 -3.29 -3.09
C VAL A 76 21.84 -1.88 -3.44
N VAL A 77 20.76 -1.39 -2.83
CA VAL A 77 20.21 -0.06 -3.13
C VAL A 77 20.90 1.02 -2.31
N PHE A 78 21.19 0.76 -1.03
CA PHE A 78 21.77 1.74 -0.12
C PHE A 78 23.20 1.45 0.30
N GLY A 79 23.79 0.32 -0.13
CA GLY A 79 25.14 -0.09 0.30
C GLY A 79 25.22 -0.41 1.80
N LYS A 80 24.07 -0.54 2.48
CA LYS A 80 24.02 -0.87 3.91
C LYS A 80 24.22 -2.37 4.05
N ASP A 81 25.40 -2.77 4.54
CA ASP A 81 25.57 -4.13 5.03
C ASP A 81 24.49 -4.33 6.11
N THR A 82 23.58 -5.29 5.90
CA THR A 82 22.51 -5.54 6.85
C THR A 82 23.15 -6.10 8.12
N ALA A 83 23.56 -5.19 9.02
CA ALA A 83 24.36 -5.45 10.22
C ALA A 83 23.72 -6.42 11.24
N GLY A 84 22.60 -7.05 10.90
CA GLY A 84 21.91 -8.06 11.70
C GLY A 84 21.92 -9.48 11.13
N ARG A 85 22.28 -9.69 9.84
CA ARG A 85 22.44 -11.05 9.31
C ARG A 85 23.89 -11.47 9.47
N LYS A 86 24.29 -11.79 10.70
CA LYS A 86 25.46 -12.65 10.90
C LYS A 86 25.22 -13.89 10.05
N ALA A 87 26.00 -14.04 8.97
CA ALA A 87 26.07 -15.28 8.24
C ALA A 87 26.28 -16.39 9.27
N LYS A 88 25.31 -17.28 9.42
CA LYS A 88 25.48 -18.46 10.25
C LYS A 88 26.73 -19.16 9.72
N PRO A 89 27.79 -19.35 10.52
CA PRO A 89 28.98 -20.03 10.04
C PRO A 89 28.53 -21.41 9.53
N GLY A 90 28.79 -21.66 8.24
CA GLY A 90 28.50 -22.95 7.63
C GLY A 90 29.21 -24.04 8.43
N PRO A 91 28.54 -25.16 8.76
CA PRO A 91 29.20 -26.24 9.45
C PRO A 91 30.32 -26.76 8.56
N ALA A 92 31.55 -26.71 9.08
CA ALA A 92 32.71 -27.37 8.51
C ALA A 92 32.36 -28.84 8.25
N ALA A 93 32.80 -29.32 7.09
CA ALA A 93 32.50 -30.63 6.55
C ALA A 93 32.82 -31.77 7.52
N HIS A 94 31.79 -32.46 8.00
CA HIS A 94 31.81 -33.91 8.24
C HIS A 94 30.39 -34.45 7.99
N ALA A 95 30.24 -35.25 6.94
CA ALA A 95 29.01 -36.00 6.68
C ALA A 95 28.77 -37.03 7.80
N PRO A 96 27.49 -37.40 8.05
CA PRO A 96 27.07 -38.68 7.48
C PRO A 96 25.87 -38.53 6.56
N LEU A 97 25.90 -39.35 5.51
CA LEU A 97 24.83 -39.59 4.56
C LEU A 97 23.58 -40.08 5.32
N SER A 98 22.65 -39.17 5.58
CA SER A 98 21.30 -39.49 6.05
C SER A 98 20.36 -39.12 4.93
N HIS A 99 19.84 -40.13 4.24
CA HIS A 99 18.70 -39.97 3.32
C HIS A 99 17.50 -39.51 4.15
N ALA A 100 17.38 -38.20 4.36
CA ALA A 100 16.11 -37.59 4.73
C ALA A 100 15.16 -37.85 3.57
N LYS A 101 14.29 -38.83 3.74
CA LYS A 101 13.15 -39.09 2.86
C LYS A 101 12.47 -37.75 2.58
N GLU A 102 12.65 -37.24 1.36
CA GLU A 102 11.80 -36.20 0.82
C GLU A 102 10.38 -36.74 0.85
N HIS A 103 9.58 -36.26 1.79
CA HIS A 103 8.16 -36.58 1.86
C HIS A 103 7.48 -35.78 0.72
N PRO A 104 6.95 -36.44 -0.32
CA PRO A 104 6.59 -35.77 -1.58
C PRO A 104 5.23 -35.05 -1.53
N SER A 105 4.69 -34.76 -0.34
CA SER A 105 3.42 -34.03 -0.21
C SER A 105 3.36 -33.25 1.10
N ARG A 106 3.95 -32.06 1.11
CA ARG A 106 3.63 -31.02 2.09
C ARG A 106 2.91 -29.90 1.35
N TRP A 107 1.59 -29.95 1.37
CA TRP A 107 0.75 -28.79 1.08
C TRP A 107 1.04 -27.75 2.16
N LYS A 108 1.99 -26.85 1.87
CA LYS A 108 2.38 -25.75 2.76
C LYS A 108 1.30 -24.66 2.70
N THR A 109 0.97 -24.08 3.85
CA THR A 109 0.09 -22.90 3.89
C THR A 109 0.76 -21.72 3.18
N LYS A 110 -0.03 -20.81 2.60
CA LYS A 110 0.47 -19.56 1.98
C LYS A 110 1.44 -18.80 2.89
N VAL A 111 1.15 -18.72 4.19
CA VAL A 111 2.00 -18.10 5.22
C VAL A 111 3.36 -18.78 5.30
N GLN A 112 3.38 -20.11 5.42
CA GLN A 112 4.62 -20.89 5.52
C GLN A 112 5.49 -20.75 4.27
N LEU A 113 4.86 -20.80 3.08
CA LEU A 113 5.57 -20.58 1.83
C LEU A 113 6.15 -19.17 1.75
N THR A 114 5.40 -18.16 2.18
CA THR A 114 5.84 -16.76 2.17
C THR A 114 7.02 -16.56 3.13
N GLU A 115 6.97 -17.11 4.33
CA GLU A 115 8.08 -17.05 5.29
C GLU A 115 9.34 -17.73 4.77
N GLU A 116 9.22 -18.92 4.18
CA GLU A 116 10.35 -19.64 3.57
C GLU A 116 10.99 -18.84 2.44
N ILE A 117 10.19 -18.16 1.62
CA ILE A 117 10.68 -17.27 0.55
C ILE A 117 11.42 -16.06 1.13
N LEU A 118 10.91 -15.47 2.22
CA LEU A 118 11.50 -14.28 2.85
C LEU A 118 12.77 -14.59 3.66
N GLU A 119 12.91 -15.81 4.16
CA GLU A 119 14.09 -16.31 4.87
C GLU A 119 15.12 -16.97 3.95
N ALA A 120 14.79 -17.17 2.67
CA ALA A 120 15.73 -17.72 1.71
C ALA A 120 16.98 -16.84 1.61
N GLU A 121 18.14 -17.49 1.46
CA GLU A 121 19.40 -16.81 1.22
C GLU A 121 19.30 -15.89 0.00
N LEU A 122 19.99 -14.74 0.10
CA LEU A 122 20.09 -13.81 -1.01
C LEU A 122 20.85 -14.45 -2.18
N ASP A 123 20.62 -13.96 -3.39
CA ASP A 123 21.35 -14.39 -4.58
C ASP A 123 22.84 -13.99 -4.48
N GLN A 124 23.63 -14.45 -5.46
CA GLN A 124 25.07 -14.11 -5.57
C GLN A 124 25.37 -12.60 -5.60
N HIS A 125 24.36 -11.76 -5.86
CA HIS A 125 24.47 -10.31 -5.89
C HIS A 125 23.85 -9.65 -4.65
N LYS A 126 23.58 -10.39 -3.58
CA LYS A 126 22.94 -9.89 -2.35
C LYS A 126 21.54 -9.30 -2.59
N ARG A 127 20.79 -9.86 -3.55
CA ARG A 127 19.40 -9.49 -3.85
C ARG A 127 18.44 -10.61 -3.46
N PRO A 128 17.14 -10.32 -3.29
CA PRO A 128 16.14 -11.36 -3.16
C PRO A 128 16.19 -12.37 -4.30
N LYS A 129 16.03 -13.65 -3.97
CA LYS A 129 15.84 -14.71 -4.97
C LYS A 129 14.67 -14.40 -5.91
N TYR A 130 13.56 -13.92 -5.33
CA TYR A 130 12.40 -13.46 -6.09
C TYR A 130 12.42 -11.94 -6.18
N LYS A 131 12.71 -11.44 -7.39
CA LYS A 131 12.95 -10.01 -7.64
C LYS A 131 11.68 -9.18 -7.81
N VAL A 132 10.52 -9.83 -7.90
CA VAL A 132 9.22 -9.20 -8.11
C VAL A 132 8.26 -9.68 -7.03
N ALA A 133 7.52 -8.75 -6.43
CA ALA A 133 6.40 -9.03 -5.54
C ALA A 133 5.09 -8.76 -6.26
N LEU A 134 4.11 -9.65 -6.08
CA LEU A 134 2.76 -9.50 -6.62
C LEU A 134 1.77 -9.27 -5.47
N LEU A 135 1.12 -8.11 -5.45
CA LEU A 135 0.01 -7.82 -4.54
C LEU A 135 -1.31 -8.11 -5.27
N CYS A 136 -2.05 -9.11 -4.80
CA CYS A 136 -3.34 -9.49 -5.37
C CYS A 136 -4.47 -9.37 -4.33
N GLY A 137 -5.67 -9.05 -4.79
CA GLY A 137 -6.85 -8.85 -3.93
C GLY A 137 -7.94 -8.02 -4.61
N PRO A 138 -9.16 -7.97 -4.03
CA PRO A 138 -10.29 -7.23 -4.57
C PRO A 138 -9.99 -5.74 -4.79
N PRO A 139 -10.74 -5.05 -5.66
CA PRO A 139 -10.64 -3.60 -5.82
C PRO A 139 -10.91 -2.88 -4.49
N GLY A 140 -10.33 -1.70 -4.29
CA GLY A 140 -10.53 -0.89 -3.08
C GLY A 140 -9.78 -1.36 -1.81
N LEU A 141 -9.13 -2.54 -1.81
CA LEU A 141 -8.35 -3.03 -0.65
C LEU A 141 -7.05 -2.23 -0.37
N GLY A 142 -6.79 -1.15 -1.10
CA GLY A 142 -5.60 -0.32 -0.88
C GLY A 142 -4.27 -0.97 -1.32
N LYS A 143 -4.28 -1.85 -2.34
CA LYS A 143 -3.06 -2.50 -2.86
C LYS A 143 -2.01 -1.50 -3.35
N THR A 144 -2.43 -0.55 -4.19
CA THR A 144 -1.57 0.53 -4.69
C THR A 144 -1.08 1.40 -3.54
N THR A 145 -1.98 1.75 -2.63
CA THR A 145 -1.68 2.52 -1.42
C THR A 145 -0.63 1.83 -0.55
N LEU A 146 -0.76 0.52 -0.31
CA LEU A 146 0.19 -0.29 0.45
C LEU A 146 1.59 -0.24 -0.17
N ALA A 147 1.69 -0.43 -1.48
CA ALA A 147 2.97 -0.39 -2.20
C ALA A 147 3.68 0.96 -2.02
N HIS A 148 2.96 2.07 -2.20
CA HIS A 148 3.52 3.41 -2.04
C HIS A 148 3.93 3.72 -0.60
N VAL A 149 3.07 3.42 0.37
CA VAL A 149 3.34 3.69 1.79
C VAL A 149 4.54 2.88 2.26
N ILE A 150 4.64 1.59 1.90
CA ILE A 150 5.79 0.75 2.28
C ILE A 150 7.08 1.21 1.61
N ALA A 151 7.04 1.56 0.32
CA ALA A 151 8.21 2.08 -0.38
C ALA A 151 8.75 3.35 0.30
N ARG A 152 7.89 4.34 0.52
CA ARG A 152 8.27 5.59 1.21
C ARG A 152 8.75 5.33 2.64
N HIS A 153 8.07 4.46 3.37
CA HIS A 153 8.46 4.08 4.74
C HIS A 153 9.86 3.45 4.79
N ALA A 154 10.22 2.64 3.79
CA ALA A 154 11.53 2.01 3.70
C ALA A 154 12.63 2.92 3.13
N GLY A 155 12.30 4.14 2.68
CA GLY A 155 13.24 5.10 2.09
C GLY A 155 13.41 4.96 0.57
N TYR A 156 12.52 4.25 -0.11
CA TYR A 156 12.53 4.09 -1.56
C TYR A 156 11.68 5.16 -2.24
N ASN A 157 12.09 5.57 -3.45
CA ASN A 157 11.28 6.39 -4.32
C ASN A 157 10.40 5.50 -5.21
N ALA A 158 9.08 5.58 -5.06
CA ALA A 158 8.13 4.80 -5.85
C ALA A 158 7.82 5.50 -7.17
N VAL A 159 7.91 4.76 -8.28
CA VAL A 159 7.46 5.20 -9.61
C VAL A 159 6.30 4.30 -10.01
N GLU A 160 5.14 4.90 -10.25
CA GLU A 160 3.91 4.21 -10.62
C GLU A 160 3.69 4.32 -12.13
N MET A 161 3.27 3.21 -12.74
CA MET A 161 2.84 3.16 -14.13
C MET A 161 1.42 2.59 -14.15
N ASN A 162 0.48 3.39 -14.61
CA ASN A 162 -0.94 3.04 -14.70
C ASN A 162 -1.32 2.69 -16.14
N ALA A 163 -2.34 1.85 -16.29
CA ALA A 163 -2.88 1.41 -17.57
C ALA A 163 -3.85 2.44 -18.17
#